data_AF-A0A397EN38-F1
#
_entry.id   AF-A0A397EN38-F1
#
_cell.length_a   1.000
_cell.length_b   1.000
_cell.length_c   1.000
_cell.angle_alpha   90.00
_cell.angle_beta   90.00
_cell.angle_gamma   90.00
#
_symmetry.space_group_name_H-M   'P 1'
#
loop_
_entity.id
_entity.type
_entity.pdbx_description
1 polymer ?
#
loop_
_entity_poly.entity_id
_entity_poly.type
_entity_poly.pdbx_seq_one_letter_code
_entity_poly.pdbx_strand_id
1 'polypeptide(L)'
;MTVGTPPQQLVVTFDTGSSDLWVPGSACVHCAGTHRFLPTSSSTFHLSSNPNFTIAYGSGQARGLSGIDSISVAGFTATGVPLGVVEQEEDSLSNMKPDGLMGLAFDGLATFSHPPPFMLLVHQNSPALAPRFSFYLTPEPNTNGSEVIFGGYDEDRMQGQVWQTMDVVPQYGYWTFWRVRLHSMHIGSTLNACDDGCIAFVDTGTSLLGVPEAQYPAVMDAISQYATKAGCYCGFTTYGFQCYMCSRSNFPLLRFGLGGHSFFTLTVVVDCFMGFVGADYTMCIGATCLVLIQESGQDMWTLGDVFLKKYQSLYDIQAKQVSFACPVQALHCGNESAADAVARPILDNVSLSLLDPHTILILFLSGFSILGCLFIIGTYWLYPTLQTKRVLSLLFWLSWCNLVFNALVWIGSVWQYSATSLGCSVQLVVQQFAGVGILLLSAVISIELLRAVSGWQTQTSDLSSWYHSIVWTACTACACHTPIWGRIAFFYVPVLLILVLSLHALQVAIYRLHSTNLIQTESGRRSSQLLVSYVIVFGITSVVPA
;
A
#
# COMPACT_ATOMS: atom_id res chain seq x y z
N MET A 1 -16.59 -37.65 1.29
CA MET A 1 -17.03 -38.28 2.57
C MET A 1 -18.16 -39.25 2.26
N THR A 2 -18.42 -40.23 3.12
CA THR A 2 -19.67 -41.00 3.06
C THR A 2 -20.48 -40.90 4.34
N VAL A 3 -21.81 -41.01 4.22
CA VAL A 3 -22.77 -41.00 5.33
C VAL A 3 -23.72 -42.20 5.19
N GLY A 4 -24.03 -42.86 6.30
CA GLY A 4 -25.05 -43.90 6.39
C GLY A 4 -24.58 -45.32 6.10
N THR A 5 -25.51 -46.26 6.26
CA THR A 5 -25.30 -47.71 6.05
C THR A 5 -26.40 -48.30 5.15
N PRO A 6 -26.14 -48.62 3.86
CA PRO A 6 -24.84 -48.55 3.19
C PRO A 6 -24.33 -47.11 2.98
N PRO A 7 -23.01 -46.92 2.80
CA PRO A 7 -22.41 -45.59 2.66
C PRO A 7 -22.89 -44.84 1.41
N GLN A 8 -23.37 -43.61 1.59
CA GLN A 8 -23.78 -42.69 0.54
C GLN A 8 -22.71 -41.61 0.35
N GLN A 9 -22.20 -41.44 -0.87
CA GLN A 9 -21.12 -40.48 -1.17
C GLN A 9 -21.66 -39.05 -1.24
N LEU A 10 -20.97 -38.15 -0.53
CA LEU A 10 -21.27 -36.73 -0.47
C LEU A 10 -19.95 -35.93 -0.53
N VAL A 11 -20.00 -34.83 -1.28
CA VAL A 11 -18.93 -33.84 -1.40
C VAL A 11 -19.22 -32.73 -0.41
N VAL A 12 -18.30 -32.46 0.51
CA VAL A 12 -18.49 -31.44 1.54
C VAL A 12 -17.34 -30.46 1.59
N THR A 13 -17.62 -29.20 1.93
CA THR A 13 -16.60 -28.25 2.37
C THR A 13 -16.18 -28.62 3.78
N PHE A 14 -14.87 -28.71 4.02
CA PHE A 14 -14.32 -28.78 5.37
C PHE A 14 -14.09 -27.36 5.88
N ASP A 15 -14.83 -26.97 6.91
CA ASP A 15 -14.98 -25.57 7.30
C ASP A 15 -14.51 -25.33 8.74
N THR A 16 -13.43 -24.58 8.92
CA THR A 16 -12.95 -24.17 10.25
C THR A 16 -13.72 -22.98 10.84
N GLY A 17 -14.65 -22.37 10.09
CA GLY A 17 -15.55 -21.32 10.53
C GLY A 17 -16.83 -21.82 11.23
N SER A 18 -17.14 -23.12 11.18
CA SER A 18 -18.33 -23.71 11.81
C SER A 18 -18.08 -25.08 12.44
N SER A 19 -19.05 -25.63 13.17
CA SER A 19 -18.89 -26.90 13.92
C SER A 19 -19.87 -27.99 13.57
N ASP A 20 -20.99 -27.67 12.91
CA ASP A 20 -22.00 -28.65 12.55
C ASP A 20 -21.66 -29.34 11.23
N LEU A 21 -22.05 -30.61 11.09
CA LEU A 21 -22.12 -31.28 9.79
C LEU A 21 -23.55 -31.22 9.29
N TRP A 22 -23.73 -30.75 8.06
CA TRP A 22 -25.02 -30.84 7.39
C TRP A 22 -24.86 -31.18 5.91
N VAL A 23 -25.83 -31.91 5.39
CA VAL A 23 -25.89 -32.37 4.00
C VAL A 23 -27.32 -32.27 3.48
N PRO A 24 -27.53 -32.03 2.18
CA PRO A 24 -28.85 -31.83 1.62
C PRO A 24 -29.61 -33.16 1.56
N GLY A 25 -30.82 -33.17 2.08
CA GLY A 25 -31.75 -34.30 1.98
C GLY A 25 -32.49 -34.30 0.64
N SER A 26 -33.13 -35.41 0.30
CA SER A 26 -33.93 -35.53 -0.94
C SER A 26 -35.07 -34.52 -1.07
N ALA A 27 -35.54 -33.95 0.04
CA ALA A 27 -36.57 -32.91 0.04
C ALA A 27 -36.04 -31.57 -0.50
N CYS A 28 -34.72 -31.33 -0.44
CA CYS A 28 -34.15 -30.08 -0.89
C CYS A 28 -33.83 -30.10 -2.39
N VAL A 29 -34.78 -29.62 -3.19
CA VAL A 29 -34.66 -29.56 -4.66
C VAL A 29 -33.65 -28.50 -5.10
N HIS A 30 -33.61 -27.34 -4.43
CA HIS A 30 -32.79 -26.18 -4.80
C HIS A 30 -31.57 -25.97 -3.87
N CYS A 31 -31.10 -27.03 -3.21
CA CYS A 31 -29.85 -26.98 -2.44
C CYS A 31 -28.61 -27.11 -3.34
N ALA A 32 -27.49 -26.69 -2.77
CA ALA A 32 -26.16 -26.82 -3.31
C ALA A 32 -25.77 -28.26 -3.71
N GLY A 33 -24.73 -28.33 -4.54
CA GLY A 33 -24.20 -29.56 -5.09
C GLY A 33 -25.24 -30.40 -5.85
N THR A 34 -24.88 -31.66 -6.12
CA THR A 34 -25.66 -32.56 -6.98
C THR A 34 -26.15 -33.80 -6.27
N HIS A 35 -25.54 -34.18 -5.15
CA HIS A 35 -25.91 -35.38 -4.40
C HIS A 35 -26.88 -35.02 -3.27
N ARG A 36 -27.70 -36.00 -2.89
CA ARG A 36 -28.66 -35.89 -1.79
C ARG A 36 -28.51 -37.09 -0.88
N PHE A 37 -28.50 -36.83 0.42
CA PHE A 37 -28.59 -37.88 1.41
C PHE A 37 -30.02 -38.42 1.47
N LEU A 38 -30.16 -39.75 1.48
CA LEU A 38 -31.42 -40.47 1.61
C LEU A 38 -31.46 -41.16 2.98
N PRO A 39 -32.08 -40.52 4.00
CA PRO A 39 -32.18 -41.09 5.34
C PRO A 39 -32.84 -42.46 5.36
N THR A 40 -33.88 -42.65 4.53
CA THR A 40 -34.63 -43.92 4.42
C THR A 40 -33.82 -45.08 3.84
N SER A 41 -32.71 -44.78 3.19
CA SER A 41 -31.80 -45.80 2.63
C SER A 41 -30.67 -46.17 3.59
N SER A 42 -30.54 -45.49 4.74
CA SER A 42 -29.55 -45.80 5.77
C SER A 42 -30.20 -46.59 6.92
N SER A 43 -29.71 -47.79 7.16
CA SER A 43 -30.14 -48.65 8.28
C SER A 43 -29.69 -48.15 9.65
N THR A 44 -28.74 -47.22 9.70
CA THR A 44 -28.17 -46.64 10.93
C THR A 44 -28.64 -45.22 11.20
N PHE A 45 -29.46 -44.63 10.32
CA PHE A 45 -29.98 -43.28 10.50
C PHE A 45 -31.12 -43.26 11.53
N HIS A 46 -31.03 -42.33 12.49
CA HIS A 46 -32.10 -42.05 13.43
C HIS A 46 -32.27 -40.54 13.62
N LEU A 47 -33.51 -40.06 13.64
CA LEU A 47 -33.79 -38.66 13.96
C LEU A 47 -33.46 -38.35 15.43
N SER A 48 -32.93 -37.14 15.66
CA SER A 48 -32.71 -36.61 17.00
C SER A 48 -34.05 -36.35 17.72
N SER A 49 -34.02 -36.30 19.06
CA SER A 49 -35.22 -36.06 19.87
C SER A 49 -35.87 -34.69 19.62
N ASN A 50 -35.06 -33.67 19.36
CA ASN A 50 -35.49 -32.36 18.88
C ASN A 50 -34.79 -32.09 17.53
N PRO A 51 -35.37 -32.55 16.41
CA PRO A 51 -34.66 -32.60 15.14
C PRO A 51 -34.57 -31.23 14.47
N ASN A 52 -35.53 -30.34 14.63
CA ASN A 52 -35.57 -29.09 13.87
C ASN A 52 -34.34 -28.22 14.15
N PHE A 53 -33.64 -27.81 13.10
CA PHE A 53 -32.54 -26.86 13.19
C PHE A 53 -32.63 -25.78 12.11
N THR A 54 -32.06 -24.62 12.45
CA THR A 54 -31.76 -23.53 11.53
C THR A 54 -30.36 -23.05 11.85
N ILE A 55 -29.48 -23.02 10.85
CA ILE A 55 -28.14 -22.45 10.97
C ILE A 55 -28.03 -21.27 10.02
N ALA A 56 -27.47 -20.16 10.50
CA ALA A 56 -27.23 -18.96 9.73
C ALA A 56 -25.73 -18.77 9.48
N TYR A 57 -25.39 -18.51 8.23
CA TYR A 57 -24.06 -18.11 7.75
C TYR A 57 -24.15 -16.68 7.20
N GLY A 58 -22.99 -16.04 6.96
CA GLY A 58 -22.97 -14.73 6.28
C GLY A 58 -23.57 -14.78 4.86
N SER A 59 -23.56 -15.96 4.25
CA SER A 59 -24.02 -16.24 2.89
C SER A 59 -25.49 -16.67 2.77
N GLY A 60 -26.20 -16.94 3.88
CA GLY A 60 -27.58 -17.42 3.88
C GLY A 60 -27.88 -18.37 5.06
N GLN A 61 -29.01 -19.06 4.99
CA GLN A 61 -29.44 -20.01 6.02
C GLN A 61 -29.64 -21.43 5.47
N ALA A 62 -29.37 -22.42 6.31
CA ALA A 62 -29.73 -23.82 6.08
C ALA A 62 -30.73 -24.28 7.15
N ARG A 63 -31.81 -24.94 6.73
CA ARG A 63 -32.88 -25.43 7.60
C ARG A 63 -33.20 -26.88 7.31
N GLY A 64 -33.52 -27.64 8.35
CA GLY A 64 -33.96 -29.02 8.19
C GLY A 64 -34.02 -29.78 9.50
N LEU A 65 -33.76 -31.08 9.41
CA LEU A 65 -33.88 -32.03 10.50
C LEU A 65 -32.53 -32.64 10.86
N SER A 66 -32.15 -32.54 12.12
CA SER A 66 -30.97 -33.18 12.68
C SER A 66 -31.29 -34.64 13.01
N GLY A 67 -30.28 -35.47 12.80
CA GLY A 67 -30.30 -36.88 13.10
C GLY A 67 -28.90 -37.35 13.45
N ILE A 68 -28.80 -38.66 13.60
CA ILE A 68 -27.57 -39.34 13.97
C ILE A 68 -27.37 -40.47 12.95
N ASP A 69 -26.15 -40.58 12.44
CA ASP A 69 -25.77 -41.69 11.57
C ASP A 69 -24.26 -41.99 11.67
N SER A 70 -23.77 -42.87 10.81
CA SER A 70 -22.35 -43.18 10.66
C SER A 70 -21.73 -42.36 9.54
N ILE A 71 -20.51 -41.89 9.73
CA ILE A 71 -19.73 -41.20 8.69
C ILE A 71 -18.40 -41.92 8.44
N SER A 72 -17.88 -41.81 7.22
CA SER A 72 -16.50 -42.18 6.92
C SER A 72 -15.78 -41.08 6.13
N VAL A 73 -14.60 -40.70 6.63
CA VAL A 73 -13.75 -39.63 6.08
C VAL A 73 -12.29 -40.09 6.16
N ALA A 74 -11.57 -40.01 5.04
CA ALA A 74 -10.15 -40.36 4.95
C ALA A 74 -9.79 -41.74 5.54
N GLY A 75 -10.69 -42.72 5.43
CA GLY A 75 -10.49 -44.08 5.96
C GLY A 75 -10.83 -44.26 7.45
N PHE A 76 -11.14 -43.17 8.17
CA PHE A 76 -11.66 -43.22 9.53
C PHE A 76 -13.19 -43.25 9.52
N THR A 77 -13.76 -44.01 10.45
CA THR A 77 -15.22 -44.15 10.57
C THR A 77 -15.65 -43.77 11.99
N ALA A 78 -16.77 -43.08 12.10
CA ALA A 78 -17.43 -42.83 13.37
C ALA A 78 -18.91 -43.18 13.26
N THR A 79 -19.45 -43.72 14.34
CA THR A 79 -20.88 -44.02 14.50
C THR A 79 -21.49 -43.05 15.50
N GLY A 80 -22.80 -42.86 15.46
CA GLY A 80 -23.46 -41.98 16.42
C GLY A 80 -23.14 -40.49 16.18
N VAL A 81 -22.80 -40.12 14.94
CA VAL A 81 -22.42 -38.75 14.57
C VAL A 81 -23.68 -37.92 14.34
N PRO A 82 -23.87 -36.80 15.08
CA PRO A 82 -24.92 -35.86 14.78
C PRO A 82 -24.69 -35.20 13.40
N LEU A 83 -25.73 -35.13 12.58
CA LEU A 83 -25.71 -34.40 11.31
C LEU A 83 -27.08 -33.76 11.02
N GLY A 84 -27.05 -32.68 10.25
CA GLY A 84 -28.23 -32.03 9.70
C GLY A 84 -28.58 -32.57 8.33
N VAL A 85 -29.85 -32.91 8.13
CA VAL A 85 -30.43 -33.20 6.81
C VAL A 85 -31.20 -31.97 6.37
N VAL A 86 -30.61 -31.23 5.43
CA VAL A 86 -31.14 -29.94 4.98
C VAL A 86 -32.32 -30.14 4.04
N GLU A 87 -33.40 -29.41 4.29
CA GLU A 87 -34.62 -29.36 3.48
C GLU A 87 -34.71 -28.07 2.67
N GLN A 88 -34.08 -27.00 3.13
CA GLN A 88 -34.05 -25.70 2.47
C GLN A 88 -32.73 -24.96 2.71
N GLU A 89 -32.17 -24.41 1.63
CA GLU A 89 -31.07 -23.45 1.64
C GLU A 89 -31.55 -22.11 1.08
N GLU A 90 -31.08 -21.02 1.66
CA GLU A 90 -31.39 -19.65 1.22
C GLU A 90 -30.14 -18.97 0.61
N ASP A 91 -30.39 -17.92 -0.18
CA ASP A 91 -29.38 -17.00 -0.70
C ASP A 91 -28.20 -17.67 -1.43
N SER A 92 -26.98 -17.17 -1.19
CA SER A 92 -25.78 -17.61 -1.87
C SER A 92 -25.30 -19.00 -1.43
N LEU A 93 -25.81 -19.52 -0.32
CA LEU A 93 -25.48 -20.86 0.17
C LEU A 93 -25.89 -21.94 -0.84
N SER A 94 -27.05 -21.79 -1.47
CA SER A 94 -27.56 -22.69 -2.53
C SER A 94 -26.71 -22.75 -3.79
N ASN A 95 -25.76 -21.81 -3.96
CA ASN A 95 -24.88 -21.72 -5.13
C ASN A 95 -23.51 -22.37 -4.90
N MET A 96 -23.26 -22.95 -3.72
CA MET A 96 -21.97 -23.63 -3.49
C MET A 96 -21.86 -24.91 -4.34
N LYS A 97 -20.63 -25.20 -4.80
CA LYS A 97 -20.34 -26.42 -5.57
C LYS A 97 -20.42 -27.72 -4.75
N PRO A 98 -19.90 -27.79 -3.50
CA PRO A 98 -20.06 -28.98 -2.67
C PRO A 98 -21.53 -29.20 -2.29
N ASP A 99 -21.88 -30.44 -1.97
CA ASP A 99 -23.24 -30.81 -1.57
C ASP A 99 -23.56 -30.23 -0.19
N GLY A 100 -22.62 -30.30 0.75
CA GLY A 100 -22.83 -29.84 2.12
C GLY A 100 -21.54 -29.35 2.78
N LEU A 101 -21.56 -29.30 4.10
CA LEU A 101 -20.46 -28.74 4.89
C LEU A 101 -20.21 -29.59 6.12
N MET A 102 -18.94 -29.77 6.47
CA MET A 102 -18.49 -30.41 7.71
C MET A 102 -17.65 -29.41 8.51
N GLY A 103 -18.22 -28.94 9.62
CA GLY A 103 -17.55 -28.05 10.55
C GLY A 103 -16.37 -28.71 11.28
N LEU A 104 -15.29 -27.95 11.44
CA LEU A 104 -14.04 -28.31 12.09
C LEU A 104 -13.66 -27.33 13.22
N ALA A 105 -14.57 -26.43 13.60
CA ALA A 105 -14.41 -25.55 14.76
C ALA A 105 -14.78 -26.27 16.08
N PHE A 106 -14.82 -25.51 17.18
CA PHE A 106 -15.03 -26.04 18.52
C PHE A 106 -16.52 -26.11 18.90
N ASP A 107 -16.84 -27.01 19.83
CA ASP A 107 -18.20 -27.29 20.32
C ASP A 107 -19.03 -26.05 20.70
N GLY A 108 -18.39 -24.94 21.12
CA GLY A 108 -19.10 -23.69 21.44
C GLY A 108 -19.78 -23.00 20.25
N LEU A 109 -19.56 -23.45 19.00
CA LEU A 109 -20.30 -23.00 17.81
C LEU A 109 -21.32 -24.02 17.30
N ALA A 110 -21.35 -25.23 17.84
CA ALA A 110 -22.29 -26.24 17.36
C ALA A 110 -23.71 -25.85 17.77
N THR A 111 -24.64 -25.99 16.82
CA THR A 111 -26.08 -25.76 17.01
C THR A 111 -26.78 -27.03 17.46
N PHE A 112 -26.39 -28.17 16.89
CA PHE A 112 -26.93 -29.48 17.24
C PHE A 112 -25.85 -30.58 17.32
N SER A 113 -24.66 -30.33 16.81
CA SER A 113 -23.57 -31.30 16.76
C SER A 113 -22.73 -31.28 18.05
N HIS A 114 -23.29 -31.81 19.13
CA HIS A 114 -22.61 -31.93 20.42
C HIS A 114 -22.32 -33.41 20.75
N PRO A 115 -21.05 -33.88 20.66
CA PRO A 115 -19.85 -33.16 20.22
C PRO A 115 -19.77 -32.99 18.69
N PRO A 116 -18.91 -32.07 18.19
CA PRO A 116 -18.71 -31.88 16.76
C PRO A 116 -18.19 -33.16 16.08
N PRO A 117 -18.50 -33.37 14.79
CA PRO A 117 -18.21 -34.62 14.07
C PRO A 117 -16.74 -35.03 14.10
N PHE A 118 -15.82 -34.09 13.91
CA PHE A 118 -14.38 -34.40 13.94
C PHE A 118 -13.89 -34.79 15.34
N MET A 119 -14.41 -34.17 16.40
CA MET A 119 -14.06 -34.54 17.78
C MET A 119 -14.52 -35.97 18.10
N LEU A 120 -15.72 -36.34 17.63
CA LEU A 120 -16.23 -37.70 17.78
C LEU A 120 -15.41 -38.71 16.96
N LEU A 121 -15.00 -38.33 15.74
CA LEU A 121 -14.13 -39.13 14.88
C LEU A 121 -12.79 -39.42 15.55
N VAL A 122 -12.13 -38.38 16.10
CA VAL A 122 -10.88 -38.53 16.87
C VAL A 122 -11.08 -39.43 18.07
N HIS A 123 -12.14 -39.22 18.86
CA HIS A 123 -12.42 -40.02 20.05
C HIS A 123 -12.58 -41.51 19.75
N GLN A 124 -13.33 -41.86 18.69
CA GLN A 124 -13.58 -43.25 18.30
C GLN A 124 -12.40 -43.93 17.60
N ASN A 125 -11.44 -43.16 17.06
CA ASN A 125 -10.29 -43.68 16.31
C ASN A 125 -8.95 -43.45 17.05
N SER A 126 -8.98 -43.04 18.31
CA SER A 126 -7.78 -42.84 19.12
C SER A 126 -7.07 -44.18 19.45
N PRO A 127 -5.73 -44.26 19.41
CA PRO A 127 -4.76 -43.19 19.12
C PRO A 127 -4.36 -43.08 17.65
N ALA A 128 -4.98 -43.85 16.75
CA ALA A 128 -4.61 -43.89 15.33
C ALA A 128 -4.88 -42.54 14.63
N LEU A 129 -5.92 -41.82 15.06
CA LEU A 129 -6.22 -40.46 14.62
C LEU A 129 -5.87 -39.46 15.73
N ALA A 130 -4.85 -38.63 15.50
CA ALA A 130 -4.49 -37.55 16.42
C ALA A 130 -5.48 -36.37 16.34
N PRO A 131 -5.68 -35.59 17.43
CA PRO A 131 -6.61 -34.46 17.52
C PRO A 131 -6.13 -33.20 16.78
N ARG A 132 -5.66 -33.35 15.54
CA ARG A 132 -5.12 -32.27 14.71
C ARG A 132 -5.40 -32.51 13.24
N PHE A 133 -5.37 -31.45 12.45
CA PHE A 133 -5.51 -31.53 10.99
C PHE A 133 -4.80 -30.36 10.31
N SER A 134 -4.41 -30.53 9.05
CA SER A 134 -3.74 -29.49 8.26
C SER A 134 -4.39 -29.27 6.91
N PHE A 135 -4.32 -28.04 6.41
CA PHE A 135 -4.78 -27.65 5.09
C PHE A 135 -3.63 -27.12 4.23
N TYR A 136 -3.57 -27.62 3.01
CA TYR A 136 -2.80 -27.03 1.92
C TYR A 136 -3.78 -26.70 0.79
N LEU A 137 -3.80 -25.44 0.34
CA LEU A 137 -4.63 -24.99 -0.76
C LEU A 137 -3.73 -24.54 -1.91
N THR A 138 -4.00 -25.00 -3.13
CA THR A 138 -3.24 -24.54 -4.29
C THR A 138 -3.48 -23.04 -4.56
N PRO A 139 -2.42 -22.26 -4.86
CA PRO A 139 -2.56 -20.85 -5.20
C PRO A 139 -3.39 -20.62 -6.47
N GLU A 140 -3.21 -21.47 -7.48
CA GLU A 140 -3.84 -21.33 -8.78
C GLU A 140 -5.31 -21.80 -8.77
N PRO A 141 -6.22 -21.04 -9.40
CA PRO A 141 -7.60 -21.48 -9.58
C PRO A 141 -7.69 -22.74 -10.45
N ASN A 142 -8.57 -23.68 -10.07
CA ASN A 142 -8.87 -24.92 -10.80
C ASN A 142 -7.69 -25.89 -10.97
N THR A 143 -6.60 -25.73 -10.21
CA THR A 143 -5.55 -26.74 -10.14
C THR A 143 -5.88 -27.79 -9.09
N ASN A 144 -5.58 -29.05 -9.40
CA ASN A 144 -5.62 -30.12 -8.41
C ASN A 144 -4.39 -30.03 -7.51
N GLY A 145 -4.51 -30.50 -6.26
CA GLY A 145 -3.39 -30.56 -5.32
C GLY A 145 -3.71 -30.02 -3.94
N SER A 146 -4.84 -29.32 -3.77
CA SER A 146 -5.34 -28.94 -2.45
C SER A 146 -5.66 -30.19 -1.65
N GLU A 147 -5.32 -30.17 -0.37
CA GLU A 147 -5.38 -31.34 0.50
C GLU A 147 -5.74 -30.94 1.93
N VAL A 148 -6.55 -31.78 2.57
CA VAL A 148 -6.76 -31.78 4.02
C VAL A 148 -6.23 -33.10 4.57
N ILE A 149 -5.42 -33.03 5.62
CA ILE A 149 -4.85 -34.21 6.29
C ILE A 149 -5.40 -34.25 7.71
N PHE A 150 -6.06 -35.35 8.06
CA PHE A 150 -6.52 -35.61 9.43
C PHE A 150 -5.47 -36.41 10.19
N GLY A 151 -5.11 -35.97 11.39
CA GLY A 151 -4.12 -36.60 12.26
C GLY A 151 -2.70 -36.05 12.17
N GLY A 152 -2.40 -35.18 11.21
CA GLY A 152 -1.06 -34.66 11.01
C GLY A 152 -0.97 -33.68 9.85
N TYR A 153 0.19 -33.67 9.21
CA TYR A 153 0.53 -32.87 8.04
C TYR A 153 1.54 -33.63 7.18
N ASP A 154 1.73 -33.18 5.95
CA ASP A 154 2.74 -33.73 5.03
C ASP A 154 4.12 -33.12 5.35
N GLU A 155 5.05 -33.96 5.84
CA GLU A 155 6.40 -33.55 6.21
C GLU A 155 7.23 -33.08 5.00
N ASP A 156 6.97 -33.64 3.81
CA ASP A 156 7.72 -33.27 2.60
C ASP A 156 7.41 -31.82 2.18
N ARG A 157 6.19 -31.35 2.43
CA ARG A 157 5.81 -29.94 2.20
C ARG A 157 6.47 -28.98 3.19
N MET A 158 6.90 -29.47 4.35
CA MET A 158 7.57 -28.66 5.37
C MET A 158 9.07 -28.53 5.16
N GLN A 159 9.66 -29.16 4.15
CA GLN A 159 11.08 -29.02 3.85
C GLN A 159 11.44 -27.55 3.59
N GLY A 160 12.37 -27.00 4.39
CA GLY A 160 12.78 -25.59 4.30
C GLY A 160 11.79 -24.59 4.93
N GLN A 161 10.74 -25.07 5.60
CA GLN A 161 9.74 -24.27 6.30
C GLN A 161 9.74 -24.56 7.80
N VAL A 162 9.23 -23.60 8.57
CA VAL A 162 9.04 -23.69 10.03
C VAL A 162 7.63 -23.28 10.38
N TRP A 163 7.03 -24.00 11.33
CA TRP A 163 5.74 -23.66 11.89
C TRP A 163 5.86 -22.41 12.77
N GLN A 164 5.05 -21.41 12.46
CA GLN A 164 4.79 -20.26 13.32
C GLN A 164 3.48 -20.52 14.06
N THR A 165 3.61 -20.94 15.32
CA THR A 165 2.49 -21.40 16.15
C THR A 165 1.96 -20.29 17.05
N MET A 166 0.64 -20.22 17.19
CA MET A 166 -0.04 -19.27 18.07
C MET A 166 -1.22 -19.93 18.79
N ASP A 167 -1.48 -19.45 20.01
CA ASP A 167 -2.56 -19.95 20.84
C ASP A 167 -3.92 -19.42 20.36
N VAL A 168 -4.92 -20.29 20.40
CA VAL A 168 -6.31 -19.93 20.15
C VAL A 168 -6.87 -19.19 21.37
N VAL A 169 -7.70 -18.18 21.13
CA VAL A 169 -8.30 -17.35 22.19
C VAL A 169 -9.79 -17.67 22.36
N PRO A 170 -10.24 -18.04 23.57
CA PRO A 170 -11.67 -18.31 23.82
C PRO A 170 -12.51 -17.03 23.74
N GLN A 171 -13.76 -17.18 23.33
CA GLN A 171 -14.76 -16.11 23.25
C GLN A 171 -15.71 -16.26 24.44
N TYR A 172 -15.76 -15.25 25.31
CA TYR A 172 -16.59 -15.29 26.53
C TYR A 172 -16.39 -16.54 27.41
N GLY A 173 -15.17 -17.09 27.42
CA GLY A 173 -14.83 -18.30 28.17
C GLY A 173 -15.11 -19.62 27.45
N TYR A 174 -15.70 -19.58 26.26
CA TYR A 174 -15.97 -20.75 25.42
C TYR A 174 -14.99 -20.86 24.25
N TRP A 175 -14.69 -22.08 23.86
CA TRP A 175 -13.95 -22.36 22.62
C TRP A 175 -14.96 -22.36 21.48
N THR A 176 -14.86 -21.37 20.58
CA THR A 176 -15.80 -21.17 19.47
C THR A 176 -15.08 -21.33 18.14
N PHE A 177 -14.56 -20.24 17.57
CA PHE A 177 -13.76 -20.26 16.34
C PHE A 177 -12.28 -20.52 16.64
N TRP A 178 -11.51 -20.79 15.58
CA TRP A 178 -10.04 -20.75 15.59
C TRP A 178 -9.53 -19.31 15.66
N ARG A 179 -9.77 -18.65 16.80
CA ARG A 179 -9.49 -17.22 17.04
C ARG A 179 -8.03 -17.01 17.42
N VAL A 180 -7.35 -16.11 16.71
CA VAL A 180 -5.95 -15.74 16.95
C VAL A 180 -5.86 -14.24 17.18
N ARG A 181 -4.87 -13.80 17.98
CA ARG A 181 -4.63 -12.36 18.20
C ARG A 181 -3.89 -11.77 17.01
N LEU A 182 -4.34 -10.60 16.56
CA LEU A 182 -3.55 -9.69 15.76
C LEU A 182 -2.99 -8.63 16.68
N HIS A 183 -1.68 -8.43 16.67
CA HIS A 183 -1.05 -7.29 17.32
C HIS A 183 -0.90 -6.10 16.36
N SER A 184 -0.93 -6.34 15.05
CA SER A 184 -0.90 -5.29 14.02
C SER A 184 -1.50 -5.79 12.70
N MET A 185 -2.00 -4.85 11.91
CA MET A 185 -2.47 -5.08 10.55
C MET A 185 -2.13 -3.86 9.69
N HIS A 186 -0.97 -3.89 9.03
CA HIS A 186 -0.51 -2.79 8.21
C HIS A 186 -1.00 -2.90 6.77
N ILE A 187 -1.58 -1.81 6.26
CA ILE A 187 -1.94 -1.60 4.87
C ILE A 187 -0.96 -0.59 4.29
N GLY A 188 0.00 -1.09 3.50
CA GLY A 188 1.14 -0.31 3.03
C GLY A 188 1.91 0.32 4.20
N SER A 189 2.31 1.57 4.04
CA SER A 189 2.99 2.36 5.09
C SER A 189 2.07 3.35 5.79
N THR A 190 0.77 3.33 5.51
CA THR A 190 -0.15 4.44 5.81
C THR A 190 -1.11 4.15 6.95
N LEU A 191 -1.56 2.91 7.10
CA LEU A 191 -2.58 2.54 8.07
C LEU A 191 -2.17 1.28 8.81
N ASN A 192 -2.23 1.31 10.14
CA ASN A 192 -2.35 0.10 10.95
C ASN A 192 -3.82 -0.02 11.39
N ALA A 193 -4.56 -0.95 10.81
CA ALA A 193 -5.98 -1.15 11.13
C ALA A 193 -6.18 -1.84 12.50
N CYS A 194 -5.10 -2.15 13.20
CA CYS A 194 -5.11 -2.94 14.41
C CYS A 194 -4.11 -2.43 15.47
N ASP A 195 -4.04 -1.11 15.66
CA ASP A 195 -3.11 -0.47 16.62
C ASP A 195 -3.31 -0.94 18.08
N ASP A 196 -4.56 -1.10 18.52
CA ASP A 196 -4.89 -1.52 19.89
C ASP A 196 -4.93 -3.05 20.07
N GLY A 197 -4.58 -3.80 19.02
CA GLY A 197 -4.75 -5.24 18.94
C GLY A 197 -6.19 -5.67 18.60
N CYS A 198 -6.32 -6.76 17.86
CA CYS A 198 -7.58 -7.28 17.34
C CYS A 198 -7.61 -8.79 17.42
N ILE A 199 -8.73 -9.35 16.99
CA ILE A 199 -8.91 -10.79 16.81
C ILE A 199 -9.15 -11.07 15.33
N ALA A 200 -8.54 -12.13 14.83
CA ALA A 200 -8.97 -12.80 13.62
C ALA A 200 -9.46 -14.19 13.98
N PHE A 201 -10.28 -14.77 13.11
CA PHE A 201 -10.46 -16.21 13.07
C PHE A 201 -10.00 -16.75 11.72
N VAL A 202 -9.51 -17.99 11.75
CA VAL A 202 -8.92 -18.67 10.60
C VAL A 202 -9.98 -19.58 10.00
N ASP A 203 -10.35 -19.34 8.75
CA ASP A 203 -11.57 -19.88 8.17
C ASP A 203 -11.37 -20.47 6.76
N THR A 204 -11.36 -21.80 6.66
CA THR A 204 -11.31 -22.52 5.38
C THR A 204 -12.65 -22.53 4.64
N GLY A 205 -13.74 -22.10 5.26
CA GLY A 205 -15.05 -21.93 4.63
C GLY A 205 -15.25 -20.57 3.96
N THR A 206 -14.35 -19.61 4.19
CA THR A 206 -14.42 -18.26 3.60
C THR A 206 -13.35 -18.06 2.53
N SER A 207 -13.76 -17.64 1.33
CA SER A 207 -12.82 -17.44 0.21
C SER A 207 -12.01 -16.15 0.27
N LEU A 208 -12.55 -15.07 0.86
CA LEU A 208 -11.95 -13.73 0.85
C LEU A 208 -11.31 -13.38 2.21
N LEU A 209 -10.54 -12.30 2.27
CA LEU A 209 -10.19 -11.70 3.56
C LEU A 209 -11.40 -10.93 4.10
N GLY A 210 -11.77 -11.20 5.35
CA GLY A 210 -12.85 -10.48 6.04
C GLY A 210 -12.29 -9.38 6.92
N VAL A 211 -12.85 -8.18 6.81
CA VAL A 211 -12.53 -7.02 7.65
C VAL A 211 -13.73 -6.72 8.56
N PRO A 212 -13.55 -6.35 9.84
CA PRO A 212 -14.65 -5.85 10.66
C PRO A 212 -15.37 -4.68 9.99
N GLU A 213 -16.70 -4.64 10.07
CA GLU A 213 -17.53 -3.64 9.38
C GLU A 213 -17.09 -2.20 9.72
N ALA A 214 -16.77 -1.94 10.99
CA ALA A 214 -16.28 -0.63 11.44
C ALA A 214 -14.94 -0.20 10.81
N GLN A 215 -14.10 -1.15 10.39
CA GLN A 215 -12.77 -0.90 9.82
C GLN A 215 -12.77 -0.97 8.29
N TYR A 216 -13.75 -1.65 7.69
CA TYR A 216 -13.79 -1.93 6.26
C TYR A 216 -13.67 -0.69 5.37
N PRO A 217 -14.42 0.42 5.59
CA PRO A 217 -14.28 1.62 4.76
C PRO A 217 -12.87 2.21 4.78
N ALA A 218 -12.22 2.25 5.95
CA ALA A 218 -10.87 2.80 6.09
C ALA A 218 -9.81 1.92 5.42
N VAL A 219 -9.95 0.59 5.53
CA VAL A 219 -9.06 -0.38 4.86
C VAL A 219 -9.20 -0.27 3.34
N MET A 220 -10.43 -0.24 2.82
CA MET A 220 -10.67 -0.13 1.38
C MET A 220 -10.22 1.23 0.83
N ASP A 221 -10.43 2.31 1.57
CA ASP A 221 -9.93 3.65 1.21
C ASP A 221 -8.39 3.69 1.17
N ALA A 222 -7.70 3.12 2.16
CA ALA A 222 -6.24 3.05 2.16
C ALA A 222 -5.68 2.28 0.94
N ILE A 223 -6.30 1.15 0.59
CA ILE A 223 -5.97 0.38 -0.62
C ILE A 223 -6.24 1.19 -1.89
N SER A 224 -7.40 1.84 -1.96
CA SER A 224 -7.82 2.69 -3.08
C SER A 224 -6.88 3.84 -3.32
N GLN A 225 -6.50 4.57 -2.26
CA GLN A 225 -5.58 5.69 -2.34
C GLN A 225 -4.18 5.26 -2.80
N TYR A 226 -3.69 4.11 -2.32
CA TYR A 226 -2.41 3.56 -2.76
C TYR A 226 -2.45 3.24 -4.27
N ALA A 227 -3.50 2.55 -4.72
CA ALA A 227 -3.66 2.20 -6.13
C ALA A 227 -3.85 3.45 -7.02
N THR A 228 -4.68 4.39 -6.59
CA THR A 228 -4.97 5.62 -7.36
C THR A 228 -3.73 6.49 -7.55
N LYS A 229 -2.84 6.55 -6.55
CA LYS A 229 -1.52 7.21 -6.69
C LYS A 229 -0.66 6.59 -7.78
N ALA A 230 -0.87 5.30 -8.09
CA ALA A 230 -0.19 4.61 -9.18
C ALA A 230 -0.92 4.73 -10.53
N GLY A 231 -1.98 5.54 -10.64
CA GLY A 231 -2.74 5.78 -11.86
C GLY A 231 -3.99 4.92 -12.05
N CYS A 232 -4.38 4.14 -11.03
CA CYS A 232 -5.58 3.33 -11.05
C CYS A 232 -6.87 4.12 -10.84
N TYR A 233 -8.00 3.55 -11.26
CA TYR A 233 -9.33 4.02 -10.93
C TYR A 233 -10.10 2.95 -10.16
N CYS A 234 -10.30 3.15 -8.85
CA CYS A 234 -10.95 2.18 -7.98
C CYS A 234 -12.37 2.58 -7.59
N GLY A 235 -13.25 1.60 -7.39
CA GLY A 235 -14.62 1.82 -6.93
C GLY A 235 -15.39 0.54 -6.63
N PHE A 236 -16.53 0.70 -5.95
CA PHE A 236 -17.45 -0.40 -5.69
C PHE A 236 -18.31 -0.69 -6.91
N THR A 237 -18.45 -1.97 -7.23
CA THR A 237 -19.31 -2.48 -8.30
C THR A 237 -20.24 -3.54 -7.74
N THR A 238 -21.21 -4.01 -8.54
CA THR A 238 -22.08 -5.14 -8.19
C THR A 238 -21.31 -6.43 -7.91
N TYR A 239 -20.06 -6.55 -8.39
CA TYR A 239 -19.20 -7.72 -8.21
C TYR A 239 -18.15 -7.54 -7.11
N GLY A 240 -18.26 -6.47 -6.30
CA GLY A 240 -17.28 -6.11 -5.27
C GLY A 240 -16.39 -4.94 -5.67
N PHE A 241 -15.31 -4.75 -4.92
CA PHE A 241 -14.40 -3.61 -5.11
C PHE A 241 -13.41 -3.87 -6.25
N GLN A 242 -13.51 -3.07 -7.31
CA GLN A 242 -12.70 -3.22 -8.51
C GLN A 242 -11.85 -1.98 -8.75
N CYS A 243 -10.65 -2.20 -9.31
CA CYS A 243 -9.82 -1.13 -9.83
C CYS A 243 -9.49 -1.37 -11.30
N TYR A 244 -9.65 -0.31 -12.11
CA TYR A 244 -9.39 -0.27 -13.54
C TYR A 244 -8.07 0.42 -13.84
N MET A 245 -7.49 0.11 -14.99
CA MET A 245 -6.15 0.56 -15.40
C MET A 245 -5.07 0.17 -14.39
N CYS A 246 -5.28 -0.93 -13.68
CA CYS A 246 -4.33 -1.45 -12.70
C CYS A 246 -3.67 -2.72 -13.20
N SER A 247 -2.45 -2.88 -12.72
CA SER A 247 -1.76 -4.15 -12.66
C SER A 247 -1.65 -4.61 -11.20
N ARG A 248 -1.30 -5.88 -11.02
CA ARG A 248 -1.07 -6.49 -9.71
C ARG A 248 -0.13 -5.63 -8.84
N SER A 249 0.95 -5.07 -9.38
CA SER A 249 1.95 -4.30 -8.62
C SER A 249 1.47 -2.93 -8.12
N ASN A 250 0.26 -2.50 -8.49
CA ASN A 250 -0.29 -1.22 -8.07
C ASN A 250 -1.01 -1.28 -6.71
N PHE A 251 -1.03 -2.44 -6.06
CA PHE A 251 -1.67 -2.62 -4.76
C PHE A 251 -0.65 -2.67 -3.62
N PRO A 252 -1.00 -2.20 -2.41
CA PRO A 252 -0.07 -2.16 -1.28
C PRO A 252 0.27 -3.55 -0.74
N LEU A 253 1.34 -3.64 0.04
CA LEU A 253 1.58 -4.80 0.89
C LEU A 253 0.57 -4.83 2.04
N LEU A 254 0.06 -6.00 2.40
CA LEU A 254 -0.70 -6.22 3.63
C LEU A 254 0.17 -7.03 4.59
N ARG A 255 0.43 -6.52 5.79
CA ARG A 255 1.24 -7.20 6.81
C ARG A 255 0.41 -7.46 8.06
N PHE A 256 0.22 -8.73 8.36
CA PHE A 256 -0.49 -9.25 9.52
C PHE A 256 0.53 -9.57 10.62
N GLY A 257 0.43 -8.91 11.76
CA GLY A 257 1.12 -9.29 12.98
C GLY A 257 0.27 -10.27 13.77
N LEU A 258 0.65 -11.55 13.78
CA LEU A 258 -0.13 -12.63 14.39
C LEU A 258 0.57 -13.21 15.63
N GLY A 259 -0.24 -13.58 16.63
CA GLY A 259 0.26 -14.12 17.88
C GLY A 259 1.05 -13.08 18.69
N GLY A 260 2.13 -13.51 19.35
CA GLY A 260 2.96 -12.62 20.18
C GLY A 260 3.96 -11.80 19.37
N HIS A 261 4.63 -12.43 18.40
CA HIS A 261 5.74 -11.81 17.66
C HIS A 261 5.80 -12.23 16.20
N SER A 262 4.89 -13.04 15.67
CA SER A 262 5.00 -13.47 14.28
C SER A 262 4.40 -12.42 13.34
N PHE A 263 4.94 -12.30 12.13
CA PHE A 263 4.36 -11.50 11.07
C PHE A 263 4.23 -12.31 9.78
N PHE A 264 3.25 -11.95 8.97
CA PHE A 264 2.95 -12.56 7.68
C PHE A 264 2.57 -11.46 6.70
N THR A 265 3.10 -11.53 5.48
CA THR A 265 2.86 -10.49 4.48
C THR A 265 2.16 -11.08 3.27
N LEU A 266 1.00 -10.54 2.94
CA LEU A 266 0.40 -10.70 1.63
C LEU A 266 0.94 -9.59 0.75
N THR A 267 1.55 -9.98 -0.34
CA THR A 267 2.31 -9.10 -1.20
C THR A 267 2.01 -9.45 -2.63
N VAL A 268 2.37 -8.52 -3.50
CA VAL A 268 2.41 -8.75 -4.92
C VAL A 268 3.88 -8.79 -5.30
N VAL A 269 4.52 -9.96 -5.13
CA VAL A 269 5.95 -10.08 -5.42
C VAL A 269 6.15 -10.28 -6.91
N VAL A 270 7.02 -9.43 -7.45
CA VAL A 270 7.68 -9.62 -8.73
C VAL A 270 8.83 -10.59 -8.47
N ASP A 271 8.68 -11.87 -8.83
CA ASP A 271 9.85 -12.74 -8.94
C ASP A 271 10.57 -12.40 -10.25
N CYS A 272 11.76 -11.78 -10.14
CA CYS A 272 12.62 -11.43 -11.27
C CYS A 272 13.05 -12.64 -12.12
N PHE A 273 12.93 -13.87 -11.59
CA PHE A 273 13.44 -15.08 -12.25
C PHE A 273 12.36 -15.89 -12.97
N MET A 274 11.12 -15.91 -12.45
CA MET A 274 10.08 -16.85 -12.89
C MET A 274 8.94 -16.23 -13.70
N GLY A 275 8.81 -14.90 -13.76
CA GLY A 275 7.84 -14.22 -14.65
C GLY A 275 6.36 -14.49 -14.36
N PHE A 276 6.03 -15.27 -13.32
CA PHE A 276 4.66 -15.48 -12.85
C PHE A 276 4.38 -14.57 -11.64
N VAL A 277 3.41 -13.66 -11.80
CA VAL A 277 3.06 -12.63 -10.83
C VAL A 277 1.85 -13.09 -10.02
N GLY A 278 2.02 -13.56 -8.78
CA GLY A 278 0.88 -13.74 -7.88
C GLY A 278 0.52 -12.40 -7.23
N ALA A 279 -0.75 -12.00 -7.25
CA ALA A 279 -1.24 -11.06 -6.25
C ALA A 279 -2.09 -11.85 -5.28
N ASP A 280 -1.63 -11.95 -4.03
CA ASP A 280 -2.25 -12.85 -3.06
C ASP A 280 -3.73 -12.51 -2.84
N TYR A 281 -4.06 -11.21 -2.82
CA TYR A 281 -5.39 -10.69 -2.52
C TYR A 281 -6.04 -9.90 -3.65
N THR A 282 -5.50 -9.96 -4.89
CA THR A 282 -6.15 -9.35 -6.05
C THR A 282 -6.21 -10.28 -7.26
N MET A 283 -7.37 -10.31 -7.91
CA MET A 283 -7.59 -11.08 -9.13
C MET A 283 -7.71 -10.12 -10.31
N CYS A 284 -6.65 -10.05 -11.13
CA CYS A 284 -6.61 -9.19 -12.31
C CYS A 284 -6.90 -9.95 -13.61
N ILE A 285 -7.83 -9.44 -14.41
CA ILE A 285 -8.11 -9.86 -15.79
C ILE A 285 -7.87 -8.65 -16.69
N GLY A 286 -6.78 -8.70 -17.47
CA GLY A 286 -6.32 -7.54 -18.23
C GLY A 286 -5.91 -6.40 -17.31
N ALA A 287 -6.45 -5.20 -17.54
CA ALA A 287 -6.21 -4.00 -16.74
C ALA A 287 -7.25 -3.78 -15.64
N THR A 288 -8.08 -4.78 -15.34
CA THR A 288 -9.11 -4.74 -14.30
C THR A 288 -8.77 -5.71 -13.20
N CYS A 289 -8.70 -5.24 -11.96
CA CYS A 289 -8.37 -6.02 -10.79
C CYS A 289 -9.51 -6.00 -9.78
N LEU A 290 -9.99 -7.18 -9.39
CA LEU A 290 -10.90 -7.35 -8.26
C LEU A 290 -10.07 -7.50 -6.97
N VAL A 291 -10.40 -6.72 -5.95
CA VAL A 291 -9.80 -6.86 -4.61
C VAL A 291 -10.56 -7.92 -3.83
N LEU A 292 -9.85 -8.93 -3.33
CA LEU A 292 -10.41 -10.11 -2.67
C LEU A 292 -10.59 -9.89 -1.16
N ILE A 293 -11.24 -8.78 -0.81
CA ILE A 293 -11.52 -8.36 0.57
C ILE A 293 -13.02 -8.04 0.67
N GLN A 294 -13.64 -8.47 1.76
CA GLN A 294 -15.05 -8.24 2.07
C GLN A 294 -15.23 -7.83 3.53
N GLU A 295 -16.45 -7.40 3.86
CA GLU A 295 -16.89 -7.30 5.25
C GLU A 295 -16.99 -8.70 5.85
N SER A 296 -16.47 -8.89 7.07
CA SER A 296 -16.49 -10.17 7.77
C SER A 296 -17.87 -10.54 8.33
N GLY A 297 -18.78 -9.58 8.47
CA GLY A 297 -20.05 -9.74 9.18
C GLY A 297 -19.89 -9.96 10.71
N GLN A 298 -18.69 -9.75 11.24
CA GLN A 298 -18.34 -9.92 12.65
C GLN A 298 -17.44 -8.77 13.11
N ASP A 299 -17.30 -8.58 14.43
CA ASP A 299 -16.35 -7.60 15.00
C ASP A 299 -14.89 -8.11 15.03
N MET A 300 -14.54 -9.02 14.11
CA MET A 300 -13.22 -9.64 14.03
C MET A 300 -12.82 -9.93 12.58
N TRP A 301 -11.53 -9.98 12.31
CA TRP A 301 -10.98 -10.28 10.99
C TRP A 301 -11.22 -11.74 10.60
N THR A 302 -11.32 -12.02 9.30
CA THR A 302 -11.40 -13.39 8.76
C THR A 302 -10.20 -13.65 7.88
N LEU A 303 -9.38 -14.63 8.28
CA LEU A 303 -8.27 -15.12 7.45
C LEU A 303 -8.77 -16.30 6.61
N GLY A 304 -9.32 -15.97 5.44
CA GLY A 304 -9.87 -16.94 4.48
C GLY A 304 -8.84 -17.51 3.51
N ASP A 305 -9.33 -18.13 2.42
CA ASP A 305 -8.52 -18.79 1.39
C ASP A 305 -7.41 -17.90 0.82
N VAL A 306 -7.63 -16.58 0.71
CA VAL A 306 -6.60 -15.62 0.28
C VAL A 306 -5.33 -15.73 1.13
N PHE A 307 -5.47 -15.89 2.45
CA PHE A 307 -4.33 -16.09 3.35
C PHE A 307 -3.86 -17.55 3.33
N LEU A 308 -4.80 -18.49 3.35
CA LEU A 308 -4.55 -19.94 3.50
C LEU A 308 -3.94 -20.61 2.26
N LYS A 309 -4.11 -20.02 1.08
CA LYS A 309 -3.40 -20.42 -0.15
C LYS A 309 -1.92 -20.07 -0.12
N LYS A 310 -1.55 -19.00 0.60
CA LYS A 310 -0.16 -18.60 0.74
C LYS A 310 0.54 -19.35 1.86
N TYR A 311 -0.15 -19.54 2.99
CA TYR A 311 0.41 -20.15 4.18
C TYR A 311 -0.38 -21.42 4.53
N GLN A 312 0.28 -22.57 4.39
CA GLN A 312 -0.24 -23.84 4.86
C GLN A 312 -0.58 -23.73 6.35
N SER A 313 -1.73 -24.27 6.76
CA SER A 313 -2.22 -24.17 8.13
C SER A 313 -2.32 -25.53 8.81
N LEU A 314 -2.01 -25.57 10.11
CA LEU A 314 -2.13 -26.73 10.98
C LEU A 314 -2.94 -26.32 12.22
N TYR A 315 -3.92 -27.14 12.58
CA TYR A 315 -4.85 -26.91 13.67
C TYR A 315 -4.72 -28.04 14.68
N ASP A 316 -4.39 -27.71 15.92
CA ASP A 316 -4.29 -28.67 17.02
C ASP A 316 -5.39 -28.39 18.04
N ILE A 317 -6.36 -29.31 18.14
CA ILE A 317 -7.51 -29.17 19.02
C ILE A 317 -7.10 -29.39 20.48
N GLN A 318 -6.17 -30.30 20.72
CA GLN A 318 -5.76 -30.66 22.07
C GLN A 318 -4.90 -29.55 22.68
N ALA A 319 -3.92 -29.04 21.92
CA ALA A 319 -3.08 -27.92 22.31
C ALA A 319 -3.80 -26.56 22.21
N LYS A 320 -4.89 -26.49 21.44
CA LYS A 320 -5.65 -25.25 21.14
C LYS A 320 -4.77 -24.22 20.46
N GLN A 321 -4.12 -24.68 19.39
CA GLN A 321 -3.12 -23.90 18.66
C GLN A 321 -3.40 -23.95 17.16
N VAL A 322 -3.07 -22.86 16.48
CA VAL A 322 -2.99 -22.80 15.02
C VAL A 322 -1.55 -22.50 14.66
N SER A 323 -1.05 -23.16 13.62
CA SER A 323 0.28 -22.89 13.08
C SER A 323 0.22 -22.61 11.60
N PHE A 324 1.06 -21.70 11.14
CA PHE A 324 1.23 -21.40 9.72
C PHE A 324 2.65 -21.71 9.28
N ALA A 325 2.81 -22.36 8.14
CA ALA A 325 4.12 -22.68 7.60
C ALA A 325 4.76 -21.40 7.03
N CYS A 326 6.01 -21.15 7.41
CA CYS A 326 6.80 -20.02 6.93
C CYS A 326 8.19 -20.49 6.50
N PRO A 327 8.71 -20.11 5.31
CA PRO A 327 10.06 -20.47 4.92
C PRO A 327 11.12 -19.90 5.88
N VAL A 328 12.15 -20.69 6.20
CA VAL A 328 13.19 -20.34 7.19
C VAL A 328 13.95 -19.04 6.86
N GLN A 329 14.04 -18.70 5.57
CA GLN A 329 14.75 -17.51 5.06
C GLN A 329 13.81 -16.50 4.39
N ALA A 330 12.52 -16.47 4.76
CA ALA A 330 11.56 -15.55 4.17
C ALA A 330 11.67 -14.13 4.75
N LEU A 331 11.76 -13.12 3.88
CA LEU A 331 11.51 -11.72 4.24
C LEU A 331 10.02 -11.46 4.57
N HIS A 332 9.15 -12.38 4.12
CA HIS A 332 7.70 -12.18 4.04
C HIS A 332 6.91 -12.83 5.16
N CYS A 333 7.55 -13.58 6.04
CA CYS A 333 6.97 -14.08 7.27
C CYS A 333 8.09 -14.46 8.24
N GLY A 334 7.76 -14.54 9.53
CA GLY A 334 8.71 -14.95 10.56
C GLY A 334 8.41 -14.25 11.88
N ASN A 335 9.40 -14.19 12.76
CA ASN A 335 9.29 -13.43 13.99
C ASN A 335 9.77 -12.00 13.76
N GLU A 336 9.01 -11.04 14.26
CA GLU A 336 9.36 -9.64 14.28
C GLU A 336 10.62 -9.45 15.12
N SER A 337 11.69 -9.02 14.45
CA SER A 337 12.86 -8.53 15.16
C SER A 337 12.59 -7.10 15.64
N ALA A 338 13.23 -6.68 16.75
CA ALA A 338 13.11 -5.30 17.25
C ALA A 338 13.51 -4.22 16.21
N ALA A 339 14.20 -4.60 15.14
CA ALA A 339 14.55 -3.74 14.01
C ALA A 339 13.41 -3.58 12.99
N ASP A 340 12.54 -4.57 12.83
CA ASP A 340 11.43 -4.55 11.87
C ASP A 340 10.25 -3.68 12.32
N ALA A 341 10.11 -3.44 13.62
CA ALA A 341 9.11 -2.53 14.19
C ALA A 341 9.41 -1.04 13.90
N VAL A 342 10.63 -0.70 13.43
CA VAL A 342 11.08 0.69 13.21
C VAL A 342 11.75 0.87 11.84
N ALA A 343 11.45 0.02 10.86
CA ALA A 343 11.91 0.25 9.49
C ALA A 343 11.09 1.37 8.81
N ARG A 344 11.42 2.63 9.12
CA ARG A 344 11.22 3.76 8.20
C ARG A 344 12.53 3.93 7.42
N PRO A 345 12.67 3.43 6.18
CA PRO A 345 13.79 3.78 5.36
C PRO A 345 13.58 5.21 4.86
N ILE A 346 14.23 6.16 5.53
CA ILE A 346 14.17 7.61 5.24
C ILE A 346 14.77 7.95 3.85
N LEU A 347 15.39 7.00 3.14
CA LEU A 347 16.08 7.28 1.88
C LEU A 347 15.65 6.47 0.64
N ASP A 348 14.81 5.45 0.75
CA ASP A 348 14.47 4.64 -0.44
C ASP A 348 13.31 5.20 -1.27
N ASN A 349 12.64 6.26 -0.81
CA ASN A 349 11.40 6.75 -1.43
C ASN A 349 11.45 8.16 -2.01
N VAL A 350 12.63 8.72 -2.28
CA VAL A 350 12.70 9.92 -3.13
C VAL A 350 12.66 9.50 -4.60
N SER A 351 11.53 8.96 -5.04
CA SER A 351 11.28 8.79 -6.47
C SER A 351 10.87 10.15 -7.05
N LEU A 352 11.64 10.63 -8.03
CA LEU A 352 11.34 11.88 -8.73
C LEU A 352 9.96 11.88 -9.41
N SER A 353 9.39 10.70 -9.65
CA SER A 353 8.08 10.49 -10.25
C SER A 353 6.89 10.74 -9.31
N LEU A 354 7.10 10.81 -7.99
CA LEU A 354 6.07 11.13 -6.99
C LEU A 354 6.04 12.61 -6.59
N LEU A 355 7.00 13.40 -7.05
CA LEU A 355 7.05 14.84 -6.80
C LEU A 355 6.07 15.54 -7.76
N ASP A 356 5.28 16.47 -7.23
CA ASP A 356 4.43 17.34 -8.05
C ASP A 356 5.30 18.05 -9.12
N PRO A 357 4.83 18.21 -10.38
CA PRO A 357 5.61 18.83 -11.45
C PRO A 357 6.19 20.20 -11.10
N HIS A 358 5.52 20.98 -10.24
CA HIS A 358 6.05 22.25 -9.76
C HIS A 358 7.24 22.06 -8.82
N THR A 359 7.22 21.05 -7.96
CA THR A 359 8.32 20.72 -7.04
C THR A 359 9.55 20.23 -7.82
N ILE A 360 9.34 19.40 -8.85
CA ILE A 360 10.41 18.95 -9.75
C ILE A 360 11.05 20.15 -10.45
N LEU A 361 10.24 21.06 -11.00
CA LEU A 361 10.73 22.27 -11.67
C LEU A 361 11.55 23.16 -10.71
N ILE A 362 11.09 23.30 -9.46
CA ILE A 362 11.79 24.09 -8.42
C ILE A 362 13.13 23.43 -8.05
N LEU A 363 13.16 22.12 -7.84
CA LEU A 363 14.41 21.39 -7.53
C LEU A 363 15.39 21.44 -8.71
N PHE A 364 14.89 21.39 -9.95
CA PHE A 364 15.71 21.49 -11.15
C PHE A 364 16.30 22.90 -11.29
N LEU A 365 15.47 23.95 -11.23
CA LEU A 365 15.91 25.35 -11.34
C LEU A 365 16.86 25.76 -10.20
N SER A 366 16.58 25.34 -8.97
CA SER A 366 17.49 25.57 -7.83
C SER A 366 18.81 24.81 -7.99
N GLY A 367 18.79 23.58 -8.54
CA GLY A 367 19.99 22.83 -8.89
C GLY A 367 20.90 23.56 -9.89
N PHE A 368 20.33 24.11 -10.98
CA PHE A 368 21.10 24.92 -11.93
C PHE A 368 21.64 26.22 -11.32
N SER A 369 20.86 26.88 -10.45
CA SER A 369 21.31 28.06 -9.70
C SER A 369 22.51 27.74 -8.81
N ILE A 370 22.50 26.60 -8.12
CA ILE A 370 23.61 26.13 -7.29
C ILE A 370 24.87 25.90 -8.13
N LEU A 371 24.75 25.22 -9.28
CA LEU A 371 25.87 25.00 -10.20
C LEU A 371 26.45 26.33 -10.74
N GLY A 372 25.58 27.28 -11.10
CA GLY A 372 25.99 28.61 -11.51
C GLY A 372 26.71 29.39 -10.40
N CYS A 373 26.23 29.27 -9.16
CA CYS A 373 26.88 29.90 -8.02
C CYS A 373 28.26 29.28 -7.72
N LEU A 374 28.35 27.95 -7.73
CA LEU A 374 29.63 27.25 -7.55
C LEU A 374 30.64 27.60 -8.65
N PHE A 375 30.18 27.79 -9.89
CA PHE A 375 31.03 28.24 -10.99
C PHE A 375 31.57 29.66 -10.75
N ILE A 376 30.73 30.61 -10.32
CA ILE A 376 31.16 31.99 -10.02
C ILE A 376 32.11 32.03 -8.82
N ILE A 377 31.80 31.30 -7.76
CA ILE A 377 32.66 31.19 -6.57
C ILE A 377 34.01 30.55 -6.95
N GLY A 378 33.98 29.45 -7.70
CA GLY A 378 35.17 28.75 -8.16
C GLY A 378 36.05 29.60 -9.08
N THR A 379 35.45 30.30 -10.05
CA THR A 379 36.19 31.18 -10.95
C THR A 379 36.78 32.40 -10.25
N TYR A 380 36.07 32.98 -9.27
CA TYR A 380 36.59 34.09 -8.45
C TYR A 380 37.82 33.69 -7.62
N TRP A 381 37.86 32.43 -7.15
CA TRP A 381 39.02 31.87 -6.45
C TRP A 381 40.16 31.46 -7.39
N LEU A 382 39.84 30.90 -8.55
CA LEU A 382 40.85 30.44 -9.52
C LEU A 382 41.63 31.59 -10.17
N TYR A 383 41.03 32.78 -10.29
CA TYR A 383 41.60 33.93 -10.99
C TYR A 383 41.76 35.14 -10.07
N PRO A 384 42.94 35.35 -9.47
CA PRO A 384 43.21 36.46 -8.53
C PRO A 384 43.01 37.86 -9.15
N THR A 385 43.15 37.98 -10.47
CA THR A 385 42.88 39.22 -11.21
C THR A 385 41.43 39.70 -11.05
N LEU A 386 40.46 38.78 -10.89
CA LEU A 386 39.04 39.10 -10.67
C LEU A 386 38.79 39.71 -9.29
N GLN A 387 39.65 39.45 -8.31
CA GLN A 387 39.53 39.97 -6.94
C GLN A 387 39.84 41.48 -6.86
N THR A 388 40.56 42.02 -7.84
CA THR A 388 40.92 43.43 -7.91
C THR A 388 39.78 44.34 -8.36
N LYS A 389 38.70 43.78 -8.91
CA LYS A 389 37.55 44.52 -9.44
C LYS A 389 36.39 44.48 -8.45
N ARG A 390 36.02 45.64 -7.91
CA ARG A 390 34.96 45.80 -6.89
C ARG A 390 33.61 45.19 -7.29
N VAL A 391 33.23 45.33 -8.56
CA VAL A 391 31.99 44.76 -9.09
C VAL A 391 32.00 43.23 -9.01
N LEU A 392 33.12 42.57 -9.33
CA LEU A 392 33.24 41.11 -9.31
C LEU A 392 33.30 40.55 -7.87
N SER A 393 33.84 41.31 -6.92
CA SER A 393 33.78 40.96 -5.49
C SER A 393 32.34 41.00 -4.94
N LEU A 394 31.54 41.96 -5.38
CA LEU A 394 30.12 42.05 -5.03
C LEU A 394 29.33 40.85 -5.58
N LEU A 395 29.65 40.42 -6.79
CA LEU A 395 29.06 39.23 -7.43
C LEU A 395 29.43 37.93 -6.72
N PHE A 396 30.65 37.80 -6.22
CA PHE A 396 31.06 36.66 -5.40
C PHE A 396 30.21 36.52 -4.13
N TRP A 397 30.02 37.62 -3.39
CA TRP A 397 29.22 37.60 -2.16
C TRP A 397 27.74 37.35 -2.42
N LEU A 398 27.17 37.95 -3.48
CA LEU A 398 25.80 37.66 -3.92
C LEU A 398 25.62 36.19 -4.29
N SER A 399 26.61 35.59 -4.95
CA SER A 399 26.60 34.17 -5.30
C SER A 399 26.68 33.26 -4.08
N TRP A 400 27.44 33.62 -3.06
CA TRP A 400 27.47 32.92 -1.77
C TRP A 400 26.13 32.99 -1.03
N CYS A 401 25.53 34.17 -0.94
CA CYS A 401 24.22 34.34 -0.34
C CYS A 401 23.16 33.51 -1.07
N ASN A 402 23.22 33.47 -2.41
CA ASN A 402 22.31 32.69 -3.23
C ASN A 402 22.53 31.17 -3.09
N LEU A 403 23.79 30.72 -2.95
CA LEU A 403 24.11 29.32 -2.68
C LEU A 403 23.51 28.85 -1.35
N VAL A 404 23.69 29.64 -0.29
CA VAL A 404 23.13 29.34 1.05
C VAL A 404 21.60 29.34 1.01
N PHE A 405 20.98 30.33 0.36
CA PHE A 405 19.53 30.39 0.22
C PHE A 405 18.96 29.19 -0.54
N ASN A 406 19.55 28.83 -1.70
CA ASN A 406 19.10 27.66 -2.47
C ASN A 406 19.32 26.35 -1.70
N ALA A 407 20.42 26.21 -0.97
CA ALA A 407 20.66 25.02 -0.14
C ALA A 407 19.62 24.87 0.98
N LEU A 408 19.25 25.96 1.66
CA LEU A 408 18.20 25.96 2.68
C LEU A 408 16.82 25.65 2.09
N VAL A 409 16.52 26.16 0.90
CA VAL A 409 15.30 25.83 0.16
C VAL A 409 15.27 24.36 -0.24
N TRP A 410 16.39 23.82 -0.74
CA TRP A 410 16.52 22.42 -1.13
C TRP A 410 16.33 21.49 0.07
N ILE A 411 17.00 21.77 1.19
CA ILE A 411 16.86 21.04 2.46
C ILE A 411 15.42 21.13 2.97
N GLY A 412 14.83 22.34 2.99
CA GLY A 412 13.46 22.55 3.44
C GLY A 412 12.42 21.80 2.60
N SER A 413 12.58 21.79 1.26
CA SER A 413 11.71 21.07 0.34
C SER A 413 11.83 19.54 0.49
N VAL A 414 13.04 19.02 0.75
CA VAL A 414 13.23 17.59 1.04
C VAL A 414 12.64 17.19 2.40
N TRP A 415 12.75 18.07 3.41
CA TRP A 415 12.27 17.78 4.77
C TRP A 415 10.74 17.90 4.91
N GLN A 416 10.11 18.85 4.20
CA GLN A 416 8.67 19.11 4.27
C GLN A 416 7.82 18.08 3.53
N TYR A 417 8.40 17.21 2.70
CA TYR A 417 7.71 16.02 2.17
C TYR A 417 7.14 15.11 3.29
N SER A 418 7.66 15.23 4.51
CA SER A 418 7.21 14.43 5.67
C SER A 418 6.00 14.99 6.44
N ALA A 419 5.49 16.20 6.14
CA ALA A 419 4.38 16.78 6.90
C ALA A 419 3.47 17.68 6.03
N THR A 420 2.19 17.30 5.93
CA THR A 420 1.15 18.03 5.19
C THR A 420 0.61 19.20 6.03
N SER A 421 0.92 20.45 5.68
CA SER A 421 0.22 21.62 6.25
C SER A 421 0.18 22.86 5.34
N LEU A 422 -0.71 23.80 5.69
CA LEU A 422 -1.07 25.06 5.02
C LEU A 422 0.10 25.99 4.63
N GLY A 423 1.33 25.73 5.10
CA GLY A 423 2.54 26.44 4.70
C GLY A 423 2.97 26.19 3.25
N CYS A 424 2.45 25.13 2.61
CA CYS A 424 2.81 24.70 1.25
C CYS A 424 2.56 25.79 0.19
N SER A 425 1.41 26.48 0.25
CA SER A 425 1.02 27.46 -0.77
C SER A 425 1.82 28.77 -0.69
N VAL A 426 2.20 29.20 0.52
CA VAL A 426 2.98 30.42 0.74
C VAL A 426 4.44 30.21 0.33
N GLN A 427 4.99 29.03 0.62
CA GLN A 427 6.35 28.68 0.22
C GLN A 427 6.49 28.56 -1.30
N LEU A 428 5.49 28.01 -1.99
CA LEU A 428 5.47 27.92 -3.46
C LEU A 428 5.53 29.31 -4.12
N VAL A 429 4.77 30.28 -3.59
CA VAL A 429 4.74 31.65 -4.11
C VAL A 429 6.09 32.34 -3.87
N VAL A 430 6.67 32.22 -2.67
CA VAL A 430 7.98 32.80 -2.37
C VAL A 430 9.09 32.19 -3.23
N GLN A 431 9.04 30.88 -3.48
CA GLN A 431 10.00 30.17 -4.33
C GLN A 431 9.90 30.59 -5.80
N GLN A 432 8.70 30.82 -6.33
CA GLN A 432 8.51 31.33 -7.70
C GLN A 432 9.07 32.74 -7.88
N PHE A 433 8.86 33.64 -6.91
CA PHE A 433 9.39 35.02 -7.00
C PHE A 433 10.91 35.09 -6.82
N ALA A 434 11.49 34.27 -5.94
CA ALA A 434 12.94 34.21 -5.76
C ALA A 434 13.64 33.63 -7.01
N GLY A 435 13.07 32.59 -7.63
CA GLY A 435 13.60 31.98 -8.86
C GLY A 435 13.68 32.95 -10.04
N VAL A 436 12.63 33.78 -10.24
CA VAL A 436 12.62 34.83 -11.27
C VAL A 436 13.69 35.91 -10.98
N GLY A 437 13.85 36.31 -9.73
CA GLY A 437 14.89 37.26 -9.32
C GLY A 437 16.30 36.75 -9.59
N ILE A 438 16.54 35.45 -9.36
CA ILE A 438 17.84 34.80 -9.61
C ILE A 438 18.14 34.72 -11.11
N LEU A 439 17.15 34.36 -11.94
CA LEU A 439 17.32 34.33 -13.40
C LEU A 439 17.66 35.72 -13.95
N LEU A 440 16.96 36.76 -13.49
CA LEU A 440 17.24 38.14 -13.89
C LEU A 440 18.64 38.59 -13.44
N LEU A 441 19.05 38.27 -12.21
CA LEU A 441 20.38 38.60 -11.71
C LEU A 441 21.47 37.88 -12.52
N SER A 442 21.28 36.59 -12.83
CA SER A 442 22.22 35.80 -13.63
C SER A 442 22.35 36.32 -15.08
N ALA A 443 21.27 36.83 -15.67
CA ALA A 443 21.27 37.46 -16.98
C ALA A 443 22.05 38.78 -16.98
N VAL A 444 21.84 39.63 -15.97
CA VAL A 444 22.60 40.88 -15.78
C VAL A 444 24.10 40.59 -15.58
N ILE A 445 24.43 39.58 -14.79
CA ILE A 445 25.81 39.14 -14.54
C ILE A 445 26.48 38.66 -15.82
N SER A 446 25.76 37.88 -16.63
CA SER A 446 26.26 37.39 -17.91
C SER A 446 26.55 38.54 -18.89
N ILE A 447 25.71 39.58 -18.89
CA ILE A 447 25.90 40.78 -19.72
C ILE A 447 27.12 41.59 -19.24
N GLU A 448 27.32 41.74 -17.94
CA GLU A 448 28.46 42.49 -17.39
C GLU A 448 29.79 41.72 -17.54
N LEU A 449 29.77 40.39 -17.41
CA LEU A 449 30.93 39.54 -17.73
C LEU A 449 31.30 39.63 -19.22
N LEU A 450 30.31 39.63 -20.12
CA LEU A 450 30.56 39.83 -21.55
C LEU A 450 31.17 41.21 -21.85
N ARG A 451 30.72 42.28 -21.17
CA ARG A 451 31.32 43.62 -21.27
C ARG A 451 32.73 43.71 -20.71
N ALA A 452 33.00 43.01 -19.61
CA ALA A 452 34.33 42.94 -19.00
C ALA A 452 35.33 42.18 -19.89
N VAL A 453 34.88 41.13 -20.57
CA VAL A 453 35.70 40.35 -21.52
C VAL A 453 35.89 41.09 -22.85
N SER A 454 34.92 41.87 -23.31
CA SER A 454 35.02 42.63 -24.58
C SER A 454 35.80 43.95 -24.48
N GLY A 455 36.35 44.29 -23.31
CA GLY A 455 37.19 45.47 -23.11
C GLY A 455 36.44 46.81 -23.18
N TRP A 456 35.11 46.81 -23.12
CA TRP A 456 34.29 48.01 -23.17
C TRP A 456 34.09 48.61 -21.76
N GLN A 457 35.11 49.31 -21.26
CA GLN A 457 34.97 50.19 -20.10
C GLN A 457 35.46 51.60 -20.42
N THR A 458 34.60 52.41 -21.02
CA THR A 458 34.77 53.87 -20.98
C THR A 458 33.42 54.55 -20.75
N GLN A 459 33.34 55.23 -19.60
CA GLN A 459 32.29 56.16 -19.18
C GLN A 459 30.95 55.57 -18.70
N THR A 460 30.96 54.99 -17.50
CA THR A 460 29.76 54.95 -16.64
C THR A 460 30.10 55.50 -15.26
N SER A 461 29.20 56.29 -14.68
CA SER A 461 29.34 56.85 -13.35
C SER A 461 29.26 55.75 -12.28
N ASP A 462 30.17 55.81 -11.31
CA ASP A 462 30.31 54.80 -10.26
C ASP A 462 29.20 54.95 -9.21
N LEU A 463 28.11 54.21 -9.39
CA LEU A 463 26.99 54.10 -8.44
C LEU A 463 27.22 53.00 -7.39
N SER A 464 28.44 52.45 -7.25
CA SER A 464 28.70 51.25 -6.45
C SER A 464 28.38 51.40 -4.96
N SER A 465 28.44 52.61 -4.41
CA SER A 465 28.04 52.87 -3.02
C SER A 465 26.53 52.74 -2.81
N TRP A 466 25.73 53.10 -3.82
CA TRP A 466 24.27 52.99 -3.75
C TRP A 466 23.83 51.53 -3.85
N TYR A 467 24.47 50.77 -4.74
CA TYR A 467 24.25 49.32 -4.86
C TYR A 467 24.65 48.56 -3.59
N HIS A 468 25.79 48.90 -2.96
CA HIS A 468 26.18 48.29 -1.69
C HIS A 468 25.16 48.53 -0.59
N SER A 469 24.70 49.78 -0.43
CA SER A 469 23.69 50.10 0.58
C SER A 469 22.44 49.26 0.36
N ILE A 470 21.83 49.29 -0.83
CA ILE A 470 20.59 48.54 -1.11
C ILE A 470 20.74 47.04 -0.88
N VAL A 471 21.84 46.43 -1.35
CA VAL A 471 22.06 44.99 -1.24
C VAL A 471 22.23 44.56 0.21
N TRP A 472 23.01 45.31 1.00
CA TRP A 472 23.19 45.00 2.41
C TRP A 472 21.92 45.23 3.23
N THR A 473 21.10 46.26 2.95
CA THR A 473 19.80 46.41 3.61
C THR A 473 18.85 45.27 3.25
N ALA A 474 18.82 44.84 1.98
CA ALA A 474 17.98 43.73 1.53
C ALA A 474 18.41 42.38 2.14
N CYS A 475 19.71 42.07 2.15
CA CYS A 475 20.23 40.85 2.78
C CYS A 475 19.99 40.83 4.29
N THR A 476 20.17 41.96 4.98
CA THR A 476 19.93 42.06 6.43
C THR A 476 18.43 41.96 6.74
N ALA A 477 17.57 42.55 5.91
CA ALA A 477 16.12 42.41 6.04
C ALA A 477 15.64 40.96 5.80
N CYS A 478 16.17 40.25 4.79
CA CYS A 478 15.85 38.84 4.55
C CYS A 478 16.36 37.91 5.66
N ALA A 479 17.54 38.18 6.22
CA ALA A 479 18.13 37.36 7.29
C ALA A 479 17.45 37.58 8.65
N CYS A 480 17.05 38.82 8.98
CA CYS A 480 16.42 39.13 10.27
C CYS A 480 14.92 38.80 10.35
N HIS A 481 14.20 38.72 9.22
CA HIS A 481 12.74 38.54 9.22
C HIS A 481 12.24 37.10 9.01
N THR A 482 13.12 36.15 8.69
CA THR A 482 12.77 34.73 8.51
C THR A 482 12.33 33.97 9.77
N PRO A 483 12.74 34.33 11.02
CA PRO A 483 12.26 33.61 12.21
C PRO A 483 11.01 34.21 12.87
N ILE A 484 10.72 35.50 12.69
CA ILE A 484 9.86 36.24 13.64
C ILE A 484 8.39 36.37 13.21
N TRP A 485 8.05 36.25 11.91
CA TRP A 485 6.68 36.55 11.43
C TRP A 485 6.03 35.42 10.63
N GLY A 486 6.15 34.18 11.14
CA GLY A 486 5.38 33.02 10.67
C GLY A 486 3.86 33.13 10.85
N ARG A 487 3.33 34.25 11.36
CA ARG A 487 1.90 34.57 11.41
C ARG A 487 1.70 36.08 11.26
N ILE A 488 0.92 36.47 10.24
CA ILE A 488 0.30 37.79 9.98
C ILE A 488 1.08 38.79 9.10
N ALA A 489 0.53 38.92 7.87
CA ALA A 489 0.42 40.07 6.95
C ALA A 489 1.50 41.16 6.88
N PHE A 490 2.11 41.33 5.69
CA PHE A 490 2.09 42.59 4.90
C PHE A 490 2.70 42.33 3.51
N PHE A 491 1.84 42.04 2.53
CA PHE A 491 2.20 42.01 1.11
C PHE A 491 2.00 43.42 0.51
N TYR A 492 2.66 43.71 -0.61
CA TYR A 492 2.50 44.88 -1.49
C TYR A 492 3.61 45.96 -1.50
N VAL A 493 4.25 46.34 -0.40
CA VAL A 493 5.25 47.44 -0.46
C VAL A 493 6.66 47.01 -0.93
N PRO A 494 7.24 45.89 -0.44
CA PRO A 494 8.58 45.46 -0.89
C PRO A 494 8.57 44.88 -2.32
N VAL A 495 7.48 44.20 -2.68
CA VAL A 495 7.28 43.57 -4.00
C VAL A 495 7.17 44.62 -5.10
N LEU A 496 6.44 45.73 -4.87
CA LEU A 496 6.40 46.84 -5.81
C LEU A 496 7.78 47.51 -5.94
N LEU A 497 8.52 47.66 -4.84
CA LEU A 497 9.83 48.31 -4.90
C LEU A 497 10.83 47.51 -5.74
N ILE A 498 10.86 46.18 -5.56
CA ILE A 498 11.75 45.29 -6.32
C ILE A 498 11.32 45.23 -7.80
N LEU A 499 10.03 45.13 -8.11
CA LEU A 499 9.53 45.17 -9.48
C LEU A 499 9.81 46.51 -10.18
N VAL A 500 9.62 47.63 -9.48
CA VAL A 500 9.90 48.97 -10.02
C VAL A 500 11.40 49.13 -10.29
N LEU A 501 12.27 48.69 -9.38
CA LEU A 501 13.72 48.75 -9.58
C LEU A 501 14.20 47.83 -10.72
N SER A 502 13.59 46.66 -10.87
CA SER A 502 13.89 45.70 -11.95
C SER A 502 13.45 46.24 -13.31
N LEU A 503 12.24 46.81 -13.39
CA LEU A 503 11.71 47.43 -14.60
C LEU A 503 12.49 48.70 -14.98
N HIS A 504 12.96 49.48 -14.00
CA HIS A 504 13.79 50.65 -14.28
C HIS A 504 15.16 50.27 -14.81
N ALA A 505 15.79 49.22 -14.26
CA ALA A 505 17.03 48.66 -14.81
C ALA A 505 16.85 48.15 -16.25
N LEU A 506 15.72 47.47 -16.53
CA LEU A 506 15.38 46.99 -17.87
C LEU A 506 15.12 48.14 -18.85
N GLN A 507 14.40 49.18 -18.42
CA GLN A 507 14.06 50.35 -19.26
C GLN A 507 15.30 51.18 -19.60
N VAL A 508 16.25 51.33 -18.67
CA VAL A 508 17.57 51.96 -18.92
C VAL A 508 18.42 51.11 -19.88
N ALA A 509 18.34 49.78 -19.79
CA ALA A 509 19.02 48.88 -20.72
C ALA A 509 18.44 48.98 -22.14
N ILE A 510 17.11 49.00 -22.29
CA ILE A 510 16.40 49.11 -23.58
C ILE A 510 16.63 50.48 -24.23
N TYR A 511 16.56 51.57 -23.45
CA TYR A 511 16.82 52.93 -23.97
C TYR A 511 18.25 53.08 -24.49
N ARG A 512 19.24 52.45 -23.82
CA ARG A 512 20.63 52.46 -24.28
C ARG A 512 20.87 51.57 -25.50
N LEU A 513 20.19 50.42 -25.59
CA LEU A 513 20.19 49.57 -26.79
C LEU A 513 19.64 50.29 -28.03
N HIS A 514 18.68 51.19 -27.85
CA HIS A 514 18.13 52.00 -28.96
C HIS A 514 19.02 53.20 -29.33
N SER A 515 19.75 53.78 -28.37
CA SER A 515 20.68 54.91 -28.61
C SER A 515 21.98 54.52 -29.33
N THR A 516 22.34 53.23 -29.31
CA THR A 516 23.46 52.67 -30.06
C THR A 516 22.90 51.92 -31.26
N ASN A 517 22.97 52.50 -32.47
CA ASN A 517 22.51 51.89 -33.73
C ASN A 517 23.08 50.47 -33.95
N LEU A 518 22.46 49.46 -33.34
CA LEU A 518 22.78 48.04 -33.47
C LEU A 518 21.74 47.34 -34.34
N ILE A 519 21.41 47.94 -35.48
CA ILE A 519 20.88 47.21 -36.66
C ILE A 519 21.51 47.86 -37.89
N GLN A 520 22.75 47.50 -38.21
CA GLN A 520 23.22 47.40 -39.60
C GLN A 520 24.57 46.65 -39.64
N THR A 521 24.62 45.70 -40.57
CA THR A 521 25.63 44.68 -40.89
C THR A 521 26.99 45.29 -41.28
N GLU A 522 28.17 44.68 -41.08
CA GLU A 522 28.68 43.53 -41.85
C GLU A 522 29.98 42.92 -41.28
N SER A 523 30.10 41.61 -41.50
CA SER A 523 31.31 40.76 -41.54
C SER A 523 32.08 40.47 -40.23
N GLY A 524 31.93 39.22 -39.76
CA GLY A 524 32.67 38.68 -38.60
C GLY A 524 32.11 37.35 -38.10
N ARG A 525 32.08 36.34 -38.98
CA ARG A 525 31.64 34.96 -38.71
C ARG A 525 32.42 34.35 -37.53
N ARG A 526 31.79 34.22 -36.35
CA ARG A 526 31.77 32.99 -35.50
C ARG A 526 31.06 33.14 -34.14
N SER A 527 30.67 34.34 -33.70
CA SER A 527 30.08 34.51 -32.35
C SER A 527 28.55 34.62 -32.31
N SER A 528 27.88 34.72 -33.45
CA SER A 528 26.42 34.88 -33.55
C SER A 528 25.63 33.57 -33.56
N GLN A 529 26.28 32.42 -33.77
CA GLN A 529 25.58 31.13 -33.76
C GLN A 529 25.28 30.60 -32.34
N LEU A 530 26.11 30.92 -31.33
CA LEU A 530 25.81 30.55 -29.95
C LEU A 530 24.70 31.42 -29.32
N LEU A 531 24.60 32.69 -29.72
CA LEU A 531 23.60 33.61 -29.17
C LEU A 531 22.18 33.29 -29.67
N VAL A 532 22.05 32.84 -30.92
CA VAL A 532 20.75 32.46 -31.50
C VAL A 532 20.28 31.11 -30.94
N SER A 533 21.19 30.18 -30.64
CA SER A 533 20.83 28.91 -29.99
C SER A 533 20.36 29.07 -28.54
N TYR A 534 20.88 30.04 -27.78
CA TYR A 534 20.47 30.26 -26.39
C TYR A 534 19.12 31.00 -26.28
N VAL A 535 18.82 31.89 -27.23
CA VAL A 535 17.55 32.65 -27.27
C VAL A 535 16.39 31.80 -27.83
N ILE A 536 16.65 30.88 -28.75
CA ILE A 536 15.61 29.99 -29.31
C ILE A 536 15.13 28.94 -28.28
N VAL A 537 15.99 28.51 -27.36
CA VAL A 537 15.58 27.58 -26.27
C VAL A 537 14.62 28.26 -25.26
N PHE A 538 14.70 29.59 -25.11
CA PHE A 538 13.81 30.34 -24.22
C PHE A 538 12.47 30.79 -24.87
N GLY A 539 12.32 30.61 -26.18
CA GLY A 539 11.13 31.03 -26.93
C GLY A 539 10.01 29.98 -27.08
N ILE A 540 10.21 28.74 -26.60
CA ILE A 540 9.29 27.63 -26.89
C ILE A 540 8.38 27.25 -25.69
N THR A 541 8.52 27.85 -24.51
CA THR A 541 7.65 27.53 -23.36
C THR A 541 6.46 28.47 -23.15
N SER A 542 6.07 29.26 -24.16
CA SER A 542 4.85 30.09 -24.11
C SER A 542 3.86 29.76 -25.23
N VAL A 543 3.63 28.47 -25.47
CA VAL A 543 2.45 27.99 -26.20
C VAL A 543 1.77 26.91 -25.36
N VAL A 544 0.82 27.36 -24.55
CA VAL A 544 -0.29 26.53 -24.05
C VAL A 544 -1.39 26.62 -25.11
N PRO A 545 -1.83 25.52 -25.74
CA PRO A 545 -3.19 25.45 -26.24
C PRO A 545 -4.12 24.99 -25.11
N ALA A 546 -5.35 25.52 -25.17
CA ALA A 546 -6.46 25.27 -24.26
C ALA A 546 -6.81 23.78 -24.08
#